data_AF-A0A494B9F3-F1
#
_entry.id   AF-A0A494B9F3-F1
#
_cell.length_a   1.000
_cell.length_b   1.000
_cell.length_c   1.000
_cell.angle_alpha   90.00
_cell.angle_beta   90.00
_cell.angle_gamma   90.00
#
_symmetry.space_group_name_H-M   'P 1'
#
loop_
_entity.id
_entity.type
_entity.pdbx_description
1 polymer ?
#
loop_
_entity_poly.entity_id
_entity_poly.type
_entity_poly.pdbx_seq_one_letter_code
_entity_poly.pdbx_strand_id
1 'polypeptide(L)'
;MSAEDLEAQEDELLALASIYDADEFRKAESVQGGETRIYLDLPQNFKIFVSGNSNESLQNSGFEYTICFLPPLVLNFELPPDYPSSSPPSFTLS
;
A
#
# COMPACT_ATOMS: atom_id res chain seq x y z
N MET A 1 21.31 -2.59 16.85
CA MET A 1 20.86 -1.20 16.76
C MET A 1 22.05 -0.31 17.04
N SER A 2 22.67 0.22 15.99
CA SER A 2 23.61 1.32 16.14
C SER A 2 22.81 2.61 16.43
N ALA A 3 23.42 3.61 17.06
CA ALA A 3 22.74 4.90 17.27
C ALA A 3 22.46 5.61 15.93
N GLU A 4 23.32 5.39 14.94
CA GLU A 4 23.21 5.96 13.59
C GLU A 4 22.02 5.40 12.82
N ASP A 5 21.75 4.09 12.92
CA ASP A 5 20.57 3.46 12.31
C ASP A 5 19.27 4.06 12.86
N LEU A 6 19.21 4.29 14.17
CA LEU A 6 18.03 4.87 14.81
C LEU A 6 17.77 6.31 14.34
N GLU A 7 18.82 7.14 14.33
CA GLU A 7 18.75 8.53 13.86
C GLU A 7 18.32 8.59 12.39
N ALA A 8 18.91 7.76 11.54
CA ALA A 8 18.55 7.67 10.12
C ALA A 8 17.08 7.27 9.92
N GLN A 9 16.56 6.35 10.72
CA GLN A 9 15.14 5.96 10.68
C GLN A 9 14.20 7.08 11.09
N GLU A 10 14.56 7.85 12.12
CA GLU A 10 13.75 9.00 12.57
C GLU A 10 13.75 10.12 11.53
N ASP A 11 14.91 10.41 10.93
CA ASP A 11 15.07 11.38 9.86
C ASP A 11 14.26 11.01 8.61
N GLU A 12 14.27 9.73 8.21
CA GLU A 12 13.47 9.26 7.09
C GLU A 12 11.97 9.42 7.35
N LEU A 13 11.47 9.01 8.52
CA LEU A 13 10.06 9.15 8.88
C LEU A 13 9.62 10.62 8.96
N LEU A 14 10.50 11.51 9.42
CA LEU A 14 10.25 12.95 9.43
C LEU A 14 10.20 13.52 8.02
N ALA A 15 11.12 13.10 7.15
CA ALA A 15 11.12 13.49 5.74
C ALA A 15 9.83 13.03 5.04
N LEU A 16 9.39 11.79 5.26
CA LEU A 16 8.14 11.26 4.71
C LEU A 16 6.93 12.07 5.18
N ALA A 17 6.86 12.42 6.47
CA ALA A 17 5.81 13.29 7.01
C ALA A 17 5.85 14.74 6.49
N SER A 18 6.99 15.17 5.92
CA SER A 18 7.14 16.49 5.30
C SER A 18 6.85 16.47 3.79
N ILE A 19 7.05 15.34 3.12
CA ILE A 19 6.84 15.19 1.67
C ILE A 19 5.37 14.88 1.38
N TYR A 20 4.76 14.03 2.20
CA TYR A 20 3.40 13.55 2.00
C TYR A 20 2.45 14.15 3.02
N ASP A 21 1.22 14.42 2.59
CA ASP A 21 0.16 14.90 3.47
C ASP A 21 -0.33 13.79 4.42
N ALA A 22 -1.05 14.18 5.46
CA ALA A 22 -1.56 13.26 6.49
C ALA A 22 -2.56 12.21 5.97
N ASP A 23 -3.14 12.42 4.79
CA ASP A 23 -4.00 11.44 4.12
C ASP A 23 -3.19 10.40 3.33
N GLU A 24 -1.99 10.75 2.86
CA GLU A 24 -1.13 9.88 2.06
C GLU A 24 -0.15 9.08 2.91
N PHE A 25 0.37 9.65 4.00
CA PHE A 25 1.32 8.99 4.89
C PHE A 25 0.92 9.13 6.36
N ARG A 26 1.01 8.02 7.10
CA ARG A 26 0.78 7.99 8.54
C ARG A 26 1.86 7.16 9.21
N LYS A 27 2.66 7.81 10.07
CA LYS A 27 3.62 7.12 10.94
C LYS A 27 2.88 6.24 11.96
N ALA A 28 3.38 5.03 12.19
CA ALA A 28 2.85 4.13 13.21
C ALA A 28 3.27 4.61 14.62
N GLU A 29 2.38 4.46 15.61
CA GLU A 29 2.68 4.87 16.99
C GLU A 29 3.53 3.85 17.75
N SER A 30 3.42 2.57 17.41
CA SER A 30 4.00 1.46 18.18
C SER A 30 5.25 0.81 17.54
N VAL A 31 5.47 1.04 16.25
CA VAL A 31 6.58 0.46 15.48
C VAL A 31 7.29 1.54 14.68
N GLN A 32 8.56 1.31 14.37
CA GLN A 32 9.33 2.21 13.53
C GLN A 32 8.93 1.94 12.08
N GLY A 33 8.00 2.74 11.57
CA GLY A 33 7.35 2.48 10.28
C GLY A 33 6.08 3.30 10.11
N GLY A 34 5.23 2.88 9.18
CA GLY A 34 3.99 3.58 8.90
C GLY A 34 3.18 2.93 7.78
N GLU A 35 2.12 3.62 7.38
CA GLU A 35 1.32 3.28 6.23
C GLU A 35 1.31 4.42 5.21
N THR A 36 1.28 4.05 3.93
CA THR A 36 1.06 4.97 2.82
C THR A 36 -0.17 4.55 2.02
N ARG A 37 -1.03 5.50 1.67
CA ARG A 37 -2.18 5.28 0.80
C ARG A 37 -1.81 5.57 -0.65
N ILE A 38 -2.05 4.60 -1.52
CA ILE A 38 -1.71 4.67 -2.94
C ILE A 38 -3.00 4.73 -3.74
N TYR A 39 -3.15 5.79 -4.51
CA TYR A 39 -4.25 5.97 -5.45
C TYR A 39 -3.80 5.55 -6.84
N LEU A 40 -4.46 4.53 -7.40
CA LEU A 40 -4.11 4.01 -8.71
C LEU A 40 -4.84 4.76 -9.82
N ASP A 41 -4.07 5.33 -10.73
CA ASP A 41 -4.59 5.83 -12.00
C ASP A 41 -4.87 4.65 -12.94
N LEU A 42 -6.15 4.48 -13.29
CA LEU A 42 -6.56 3.44 -14.22
C LEU A 42 -6.45 3.92 -15.67
N PRO A 43 -6.02 3.03 -16.59
CA PRO A 43 -6.08 3.33 -18.01
C PRO A 43 -7.54 3.47 -18.47
N GLN A 44 -7.75 4.24 -19.54
CA GLN A 44 -9.08 4.40 -20.12
C GLN A 44 -9.65 3.04 -20.54
N ASN A 45 -10.93 2.80 -20.21
CA ASN A 45 -11.62 1.53 -20.44
C ASN A 45 -10.99 0.34 -19.70
N PHE A 46 -10.54 0.52 -18.45
CA PHE A 46 -10.18 -0.61 -17.60
C PHE A 46 -11.44 -1.44 -17.32
N LYS A 47 -11.41 -2.73 -17.67
CA LYS A 47 -12.56 -3.61 -17.55
C LYS A 47 -12.23 -4.88 -16.77
N ILE A 48 -13.16 -5.31 -15.93
CA ILE A 48 -13.09 -6.59 -15.22
C ILE A 48 -14.15 -7.55 -15.75
N PHE A 49 -13.78 -8.82 -15.83
CA PHE A 49 -14.68 -9.90 -16.22
C PHE A 49 -14.96 -10.79 -15.01
N VAL A 50 -16.24 -10.98 -14.70
CA VAL A 50 -16.67 -11.84 -13.60
C VAL A 50 -17.43 -13.03 -14.18
N SER A 51 -16.87 -14.23 -14.01
CA SER A 51 -17.52 -15.50 -14.34
C SER A 51 -17.99 -16.20 -13.06
N GLY A 52 -19.31 -16.41 -12.90
CA GLY A 52 -19.87 -17.17 -11.78
C GLY A 52 -19.87 -18.68 -12.04
N ASN A 53 -19.73 -19.49 -10.98
CA ASN A 53 -19.88 -20.93 -11.08
C ASN A 53 -21.38 -21.28 -11.12
N SER A 54 -21.81 -21.86 -12.23
CA SER A 54 -23.21 -22.12 -12.57
C SER A 54 -23.80 -23.28 -11.75
N ASN A 55 -24.47 -22.96 -10.63
CA ASN A 55 -25.49 -23.84 -10.04
C ASN A 55 -26.90 -23.23 -10.05
N GLU A 56 -27.05 -22.01 -10.56
CA GLU A 56 -28.36 -21.44 -10.87
C GLU A 56 -28.40 -20.97 -12.32
N SER A 57 -29.53 -21.20 -12.96
CA SER A 57 -29.81 -21.17 -14.40
C SER A 57 -29.75 -19.77 -15.04
N LEU A 58 -28.62 -19.08 -14.93
CA LEU A 58 -28.29 -17.90 -15.73
C LEU A 58 -27.09 -18.22 -16.63
N GLN A 59 -27.44 -18.74 -17.81
CA GLN A 59 -26.77 -18.51 -19.10
C GLN A 59 -25.31 -18.06 -19.01
N ASN A 60 -24.35 -18.97 -19.26
CA ASN A 60 -23.05 -18.86 -19.97
C ASN A 60 -22.41 -17.47 -20.29
N SER A 61 -22.72 -16.40 -19.58
CA SER A 61 -22.39 -15.03 -19.91
C SER A 61 -21.71 -14.40 -18.70
N GLY A 62 -20.38 -14.33 -18.76
CA GLY A 62 -19.62 -13.52 -17.82
C GLY A 62 -20.05 -12.06 -17.93
N PHE A 63 -20.05 -11.36 -16.81
CA PHE A 63 -20.35 -9.93 -16.77
C PHE A 63 -19.05 -9.13 -16.98
N GLU A 64 -19.12 -8.12 -17.86
CA GLU A 64 -18.03 -7.17 -18.08
C GLU A 64 -18.40 -5.84 -17.39
N TYR A 65 -17.54 -5.35 -16.50
CA TYR A 65 -17.71 -4.06 -15.82
C TYR A 65 -16.56 -3.13 -16.19
N THR A 66 -16.88 -1.89 -16.54
CA THR A 66 -15.87 -0.84 -16.70
C THR A 66 -15.63 -0.19 -15.34
N ILE A 67 -14.39 -0.17 -14.88
CA ILE A 67 -14.00 0.40 -13.59
C ILE A 67 -13.39 1.77 -13.84
N CYS A 68 -13.95 2.79 -13.19
CA CYS A 68 -13.46 4.16 -13.30
C CYS A 68 -12.46 4.54 -12.21
N PHE A 69 -12.48 3.83 -11.07
CA PHE A 69 -11.60 4.06 -9.94
C PHE A 69 -11.44 2.77 -9.12
N LEU A 70 -10.26 2.58 -8.55
CA LEU A 70 -10.04 1.55 -7.53
C LEU A 70 -10.09 2.18 -6.14
N PRO A 71 -10.50 1.42 -5.12
CA PRO A 71 -10.22 1.78 -3.74
C PRO A 71 -8.71 2.04 -3.56
N PRO A 72 -8.33 2.95 -2.65
CA PRO A 72 -6.92 3.18 -2.34
C PRO A 72 -6.29 1.90 -1.80
N LEU A 73 -5.07 1.60 -2.23
CA LEU A 73 -4.27 0.54 -1.64
C LEU A 73 -3.54 1.07 -0.42
N VAL A 74 -3.43 0.26 0.63
CA VAL A 74 -2.67 0.62 1.82
C VAL A 74 -1.38 -0.18 1.83
N LEU A 75 -0.25 0.51 1.70
CA LEU A 75 1.09 -0.04 1.85
C LEU A 75 1.55 0.17 3.28
N ASN A 76 1.66 -0.91 4.05
CA ASN A 76 2.25 -0.86 5.38
C ASN A 76 3.73 -1.20 5.28
N PHE A 77 4.56 -0.48 6.03
CA PHE A 77 5.98 -0.78 6.12
C PHE A 77 6.51 -0.70 7.55
N GLU A 78 7.50 -1.55 7.82
CA GLU A 78 8.20 -1.62 9.09
C GLU A 78 9.71 -1.60 8.86
N LEU A 79 10.39 -0.70 9.57
CA LEU A 79 11.84 -0.55 9.58
C LEU A 79 12.41 -1.46 10.67
N PRO A 80 13.28 -2.43 10.33
CA PRO A 80 13.91 -3.25 11.35
C PRO A 80 14.99 -2.45 12.10
N PRO A 81 15.39 -2.86 13.32
CA PRO A 81 16.34 -2.10 14.16
C PRO A 81 17.78 -1.97 13.62
N ASP A 82 18.07 -2.63 12.52
CA ASP A 82 19.36 -2.66 11.81
C ASP A 82 19.27 -2.07 10.40
N TYR A 83 18.13 -1.46 10.05
CA TYR A 83 17.99 -0.60 8.87
C TYR A 83 18.57 0.80 9.18
N PRO A 84 19.25 1.47 8.25
CA PRO A 84 19.48 1.07 6.85
C PRO A 84 20.71 0.18 6.63
N SER A 85 21.51 -0.07 7.67
CA SER A 85 22.84 -0.67 7.51
C SER A 85 22.88 -2.13 7.08
N SER A 86 21.90 -2.95 7.49
CA SER A 86 21.96 -4.42 7.33
C SER A 86 20.73 -5.03 6.66
N SER A 87 19.53 -4.68 7.12
CA SER A 87 18.28 -5.30 6.65
C SER A 87 17.36 -4.26 5.99
N PRO A 88 16.63 -4.63 4.93
CA PRO A 88 15.67 -3.74 4.28
C PRO A 88 14.35 -3.65 5.07
N PRO A 89 13.50 -2.63 4.80
CA PRO A 89 12.16 -2.57 5.36
C PRO A 89 11.28 -3.74 4.90
N SER A 90 10.36 -4.15 5.75
CA SER A 90 9.30 -5.11 5.40
C SER A 90 8.10 -4.34 4.86
N PHE A 91 7.51 -4.81 3.75
CA PHE A 91 6.37 -4.18 3.11
C PHE A 91 5.20 -5.16 2.99
N THR A 92 3.99 -4.69 3.28
CA THR A 92 2.75 -5.45 3.05
C THR A 92 1.71 -4.57 2.38
N LEU A 93 0.93 -5.18 1.48
CA LEU A 93 -0.13 -4.50 0.74
C LEU A 93 -1.48 -5.02 1.24
N SER A 94 -2.37 -4.11 1.61
CA SER A 94 -3.74 -4.38 2.08
C SER A 94 -4.80 -3.59 1.32
#